data_AF-A0A3B9R0I7-F1
#
_entry.id   AF-A0A3B9R0I7-F1
#
_cell.length_a   1.000
_cell.length_b   1.000
_cell.length_c   1.000
_cell.angle_alpha   90.00
_cell.angle_beta   90.00
_cell.angle_gamma   90.00
#
_symmetry.space_group_name_H-M   'P 1'
#
loop_
_entity.id
_entity.type
_entity.pdbx_description
1 polymer ?
#
loop_
_entity_poly.entity_id
_entity_poly.type
_entity_poly.pdbx_seq_one_letter_code
_entity_poly.pdbx_strand_id
1 'polypeptide(L)'
;HSEVPDLTGTYDVATLTPLFRPKAYGDNLYLSREEGERIAKEEAKRMAEANESSDPTREAPPEGGDGSAGAAGNVGGYNAFWIDRGEDAFTLNGQFRTSIVTMPANGQRPSFTPVAQARMAELYKGYRRGNDGTAWWLDQEGPGPYDNM
;
A
#
# COMPACT_ATOMS: atom_id res chain seq x y z
N HIS A 1 28.89 -26.23 16.59
CA HIS A 1 27.61 -25.65 16.15
C HIS A 1 27.11 -26.47 14.98
N SER A 2 25.83 -26.90 14.99
CA SER A 2 25.20 -27.58 13.85
C SER A 2 25.15 -26.60 12.67
N GLU A 3 25.52 -27.05 11.46
CA GLU A 3 25.45 -26.28 10.21
C GLU A 3 24.00 -26.09 9.70
N VAL A 4 23.02 -26.71 10.36
CA VAL A 4 21.61 -26.58 10.01
C VAL A 4 21.01 -25.40 10.77
N PRO A 5 20.50 -24.35 10.08
CA PRO A 5 19.79 -23.25 10.72
C PRO A 5 18.51 -23.76 11.40
N ASP A 6 18.27 -23.31 12.62
CA ASP A 6 16.98 -23.48 13.29
C ASP A 6 16.00 -22.43 12.74
N LEU A 7 14.92 -22.90 12.11
CA LEU A 7 13.85 -22.07 11.53
C LEU A 7 12.55 -22.17 12.36
N THR A 8 12.65 -22.57 13.62
CA THR A 8 11.49 -22.54 14.52
C THR A 8 11.28 -21.15 15.09
N GLY A 9 10.01 -20.73 15.23
CA GLY A 9 9.65 -19.44 15.80
C GLY A 9 8.43 -18.79 15.15
N THR A 10 8.16 -17.56 15.56
CA THR A 10 7.16 -16.67 14.94
C THR A 10 7.87 -15.68 14.03
N TYR A 11 7.32 -15.48 12.83
CA TYR A 11 7.85 -14.55 11.84
C TYR A 11 6.83 -13.45 11.57
N ASP A 12 7.30 -12.21 11.60
CA ASP A 12 6.56 -11.05 11.16
C ASP A 12 7.18 -10.53 9.86
N VAL A 13 6.32 -10.22 8.88
CA VAL A 13 6.71 -9.71 7.56
C VAL A 13 6.25 -8.26 7.36
N ALA A 14 5.57 -7.67 8.34
CA ALA A 14 5.17 -6.28 8.32
C ALA A 14 6.42 -5.40 8.34
N THR A 15 6.54 -4.50 7.36
CA THR A 15 7.74 -3.66 7.24
C THR A 15 7.44 -2.33 6.56
N LEU A 16 8.09 -1.30 7.08
CA LEU A 16 8.11 0.03 6.47
C LEU A 16 9.03 0.11 5.25
N THR A 17 9.83 -0.92 4.97
CA THR A 17 10.68 -0.92 3.78
C THR A 17 9.83 -1.15 2.53
N PRO A 18 9.81 -0.21 1.56
CA PRO A 18 9.00 -0.36 0.38
C PRO A 18 9.49 -1.53 -0.49
N LEU A 19 8.57 -2.18 -1.20
CA LEU A 19 8.93 -3.24 -2.15
C LEU A 19 9.93 -2.72 -3.18
N PHE A 20 9.57 -1.64 -3.87
CA PHE A 20 10.42 -0.96 -4.86
C PHE A 20 10.92 0.38 -4.34
N ARG A 21 12.15 0.77 -4.71
CA ARG A 21 12.79 2.02 -4.28
C ARG A 21 12.00 3.24 -4.81
N PRO A 22 11.50 4.12 -3.92
CA PRO A 22 10.96 5.40 -4.33
C PRO A 22 11.98 6.22 -5.13
N LYS A 23 11.52 6.92 -6.17
CA LYS A 23 12.38 7.80 -7.00
C LYS A 23 13.11 8.87 -6.19
N ALA A 24 12.52 9.30 -5.07
CA ALA A 24 13.10 10.27 -4.16
C ALA A 24 14.45 9.83 -3.57
N TYR A 25 14.72 8.52 -3.50
CA TYR A 25 15.99 7.99 -3.03
C TYR A 25 17.03 7.82 -4.16
N GLY A 26 16.65 7.93 -5.43
CA GLY A 26 17.57 7.75 -6.56
C GLY A 26 18.32 6.41 -6.47
N ASP A 27 19.66 6.47 -6.48
CA ASP A 27 20.54 5.31 -6.33
C ASP A 27 20.93 5.02 -4.87
N ASN A 28 20.42 5.79 -3.90
CA ASN A 28 20.70 5.58 -2.50
C ASN A 28 20.09 4.26 -2.01
N LEU A 29 20.94 3.31 -1.66
CA LEU A 29 20.55 1.98 -1.20
C LEU A 29 20.13 1.97 0.28
N TYR A 30 20.63 2.93 1.05
CA TYR A 30 20.54 2.91 2.50
C TYR A 30 20.16 4.27 3.08
N LEU A 31 19.31 4.26 4.10
CA LEU A 31 19.13 5.40 4.98
C LEU A 31 20.05 5.25 6.19
N SER A 32 20.47 6.39 6.73
CA SER A 32 21.09 6.43 8.05
C SER A 32 20.11 5.88 9.10
N ARG A 33 20.64 5.47 10.26
CA ARG A 33 19.83 5.03 11.40
C ARG A 33 18.82 6.12 11.81
N GLU A 34 19.28 7.36 11.89
CA GLU A 34 18.46 8.50 12.29
C GLU A 34 17.30 8.75 11.32
N GLU A 35 17.53 8.66 10.01
CA GLU A 35 16.48 8.81 9.00
C GLU A 35 15.46 7.67 9.07
N GLY A 36 15.89 6.43 9.27
CA GLY A 36 14.99 5.29 9.43
C GLY A 36 14.14 5.41 10.70
N GLU A 37 14.75 5.77 11.83
CA GLU A 37 14.03 6.00 13.10
C GLU A 37 13.03 7.16 12.99
N ARG A 38 13.34 8.20 12.21
CA ARG A 38 12.39 9.29 11.93
C ARG A 38 11.17 8.77 11.18
N ILE A 39 11.36 7.95 10.15
CA ILE A 39 10.26 7.34 9.38
C ILE A 39 9.40 6.45 10.28
N ALA A 40 10.01 5.61 11.10
CA ALA A 40 9.30 4.75 12.04
C ALA A 40 8.44 5.56 13.03
N LYS A 41 8.99 6.65 13.59
CA LYS A 41 8.25 7.56 14.49
C LYS A 41 7.09 8.26 13.78
N GLU A 42 7.28 8.70 12.53
CA GLU A 42 6.23 9.33 11.73
C GLU A 42 5.09 8.35 11.44
N GLU A 43 5.39 7.10 11.10
CA GLU A 43 4.35 6.09 10.88
C GLU A 43 3.66 5.69 12.18
N ALA A 44 4.39 5.52 13.28
CA ALA A 44 3.81 5.22 14.58
C ALA A 44 2.83 6.32 15.02
N LYS A 45 3.17 7.60 14.81
CA LYS A 45 2.27 8.72 15.05
C LYS A 45 1.03 8.64 14.17
N ARG A 46 1.20 8.39 12.87
CA ARG A 46 0.08 8.28 11.92
C ARG A 46 -0.85 7.13 12.29
N MET A 47 -0.31 5.99 12.69
CA MET A 47 -1.09 4.82 13.12
C MET A 47 -1.82 5.09 14.43
N ALA A 48 -1.20 5.80 15.37
CA ALA A 48 -1.88 6.20 16.61
C ALA A 48 -3.09 7.12 16.33
N GLU A 49 -2.93 8.12 15.46
CA GLU A 49 -4.02 9.00 15.03
C GLU A 49 -5.11 8.22 14.28
N ALA A 50 -4.74 7.31 13.39
CA ALA A 50 -5.69 6.49 12.63
C ALA A 50 -6.41 5.42 13.47
N ASN A 51 -5.85 5.04 14.62
CA ASN A 51 -6.40 4.08 15.57
C ASN A 51 -7.21 4.75 16.70
N GLU A 52 -7.43 6.06 16.64
CA GLU A 52 -8.32 6.73 17.58
C GLU A 52 -9.72 6.08 17.57
N SER A 53 -10.34 6.04 18.74
CA SER A 53 -11.66 5.45 18.90
C SER A 53 -12.66 6.20 18.02
N SER A 54 -13.37 5.45 17.19
CA SER A 54 -14.47 6.02 16.41
C SER A 54 -15.60 6.49 17.31
N ASP A 55 -16.27 7.57 16.91
CA ASP A 55 -17.48 8.05 17.59
C ASP A 55 -18.58 6.98 17.54
N PRO A 56 -19.02 6.43 18.69
CA PRO A 56 -20.04 5.38 18.73
C PRO A 56 -21.44 5.91 18.41
N THR A 57 -21.63 7.23 18.39
CA THR A 57 -22.89 7.91 18.13
C THR A 57 -22.99 8.55 16.75
N ARG A 58 -21.98 8.35 15.88
CA ARG A 58 -21.97 8.89 14.53
C ARG A 58 -23.17 8.40 13.70
N GLU A 59 -23.72 9.29 12.87
CA GLU A 59 -24.77 8.93 11.93
C GLU A 59 -24.25 8.01 10.81
N ALA A 60 -25.17 7.38 10.10
CA ALA A 60 -24.83 6.61 8.90
C ALA A 60 -24.18 7.54 7.85
N PRO A 61 -23.15 7.08 7.11
CA PRO A 61 -22.62 7.83 5.98
C PRO A 61 -23.72 8.12 4.95
N PRO A 62 -23.60 9.24 4.19
CA PRO A 62 -24.56 9.53 3.13
C PRO A 62 -24.55 8.45 2.05
N GLU A 63 -25.65 8.38 1.28
CA GLU A 63 -25.74 7.50 0.11
C GLU A 63 -24.60 7.82 -0.86
N GLY A 64 -23.91 6.78 -1.34
CA GLY A 64 -22.71 6.94 -2.17
C GLY A 64 -21.42 7.23 -1.39
N GLY A 65 -21.47 7.25 -0.05
CA GLY A 65 -20.30 7.39 0.82
C GLY A 65 -19.94 8.84 1.18
N ASP A 66 -19.02 9.03 2.13
CA ASP A 66 -18.64 10.34 2.70
C ASP A 66 -17.80 11.23 1.76
N GLY A 67 -17.65 10.82 0.49
CA GLY A 67 -16.84 11.51 -0.49
C GLY A 67 -15.32 11.30 -0.32
N SER A 68 -14.90 10.39 0.55
CA SER A 68 -13.49 10.04 0.72
C SER A 68 -12.87 9.49 -0.57
N ALA A 69 -11.84 10.19 -1.06
CA ALA A 69 -11.08 9.74 -2.22
C ALA A 69 -10.26 8.48 -1.92
N GLY A 70 -10.10 7.62 -2.91
CA GLY A 70 -9.22 6.46 -2.85
C GLY A 70 -9.90 5.14 -3.20
N ALA A 71 -9.19 4.04 -3.00
CA ALA A 71 -9.65 2.70 -3.37
C ALA A 71 -10.93 2.25 -2.61
N ALA A 72 -11.25 2.94 -1.52
CA ALA A 72 -12.46 2.73 -0.74
C ALA A 72 -13.75 3.24 -1.41
N GLY A 73 -13.67 3.96 -2.54
CA GLY A 73 -14.87 4.33 -3.31
C GLY A 73 -15.90 5.15 -2.53
N ASN A 74 -15.44 6.11 -1.73
CA ASN A 74 -16.21 6.97 -0.82
C ASN A 74 -16.83 6.28 0.42
N VAL A 75 -16.88 4.94 0.51
CA VAL A 75 -17.52 4.27 1.66
C VAL A 75 -16.57 4.05 2.85
N GLY A 76 -15.34 4.55 2.75
CA GLY A 76 -14.28 4.34 3.73
C GLY A 76 -13.58 2.99 3.60
N GLY A 77 -12.31 2.93 4.01
CA GLY A 77 -11.53 1.69 4.07
C GLY A 77 -11.69 0.97 5.40
N TYR A 78 -10.98 -0.16 5.56
CA TYR A 78 -10.84 -0.77 6.89
C TYR A 78 -10.22 0.21 7.88
N ASN A 79 -10.69 0.16 9.13
CA ASN A 79 -10.05 0.88 10.24
C ASN A 79 -8.58 0.41 10.36
N ALA A 80 -7.67 1.35 10.64
CA ALA A 80 -6.24 1.08 10.77
C ALA A 80 -5.93 0.02 11.85
N PHE A 81 -6.85 -0.20 12.81
CA PHE A 81 -6.77 -1.26 13.80
C PHE A 81 -6.62 -2.66 13.18
N TRP A 82 -7.16 -2.85 11.98
CA TRP A 82 -7.10 -4.11 11.23
C TRP A 82 -5.94 -4.18 10.23
N ILE A 83 -5.08 -3.16 10.19
CA ILE A 83 -3.99 -3.05 9.22
C ILE A 83 -2.67 -2.99 9.98
N ASP A 84 -1.84 -4.02 9.81
CA ASP A 84 -0.46 -3.97 10.25
C ASP A 84 0.42 -3.40 9.11
N ARG A 85 1.05 -2.26 9.40
CA ARG A 85 1.98 -1.60 8.48
C ARG A 85 3.45 -1.89 8.79
N GLY A 86 3.71 -2.56 9.91
CA GLY A 86 5.03 -2.74 10.49
C GLY A 86 5.44 -1.52 11.31
N GLU A 87 6.29 -1.77 12.30
CA GLU A 87 6.83 -0.73 13.18
C GLU A 87 8.26 -0.32 12.76
N ASP A 88 8.91 -1.13 11.92
CA ASP A 88 10.29 -0.94 11.55
C ASP A 88 10.57 -1.25 10.07
N ALA A 89 11.65 -0.68 9.55
CA ALA A 89 12.21 -1.04 8.26
C ALA A 89 13.37 -2.02 8.47
N PHE A 90 13.56 -2.97 7.55
CA PHE A 90 14.62 -3.95 7.74
C PHE A 90 16.01 -3.30 7.60
N THR A 91 16.91 -3.70 8.49
CA THR A 91 18.29 -3.22 8.49
C THR A 91 19.24 -4.29 7.94
N LEU A 92 20.25 -3.85 7.19
CA LEU A 92 21.40 -4.67 6.81
C LEU A 92 22.64 -3.96 7.33
N ASN A 93 23.45 -4.66 8.13
CA ASN A 93 24.65 -4.10 8.77
C ASN A 93 24.38 -2.80 9.55
N GLY A 94 23.20 -2.69 10.18
CA GLY A 94 22.79 -1.52 10.97
C GLY A 94 22.32 -0.31 10.15
N GLN A 95 22.14 -0.46 8.83
CA GLN A 95 21.59 0.57 7.95
C GLN A 95 20.24 0.15 7.38
N PHE A 96 19.32 1.10 7.26
CA PHE A 96 17.98 0.88 6.74
C PHE A 96 17.99 0.77 5.23
N ARG A 97 17.31 -0.22 4.67
CA ARG A 97 17.21 -0.36 3.21
C ARG A 97 16.12 0.51 2.62
N THR A 98 16.39 1.11 1.46
CA THR A 98 15.41 1.93 0.72
C THR A 98 14.49 1.10 -0.18
N SER A 99 14.72 -0.22 -0.29
CA SER A 99 13.86 -1.17 -1.02
C SER A 99 14.12 -2.63 -0.64
N ILE A 100 13.07 -3.46 -0.70
CA ILE A 100 13.17 -4.93 -0.66
C ILE A 100 13.83 -5.44 -1.94
N VAL A 101 13.32 -5.05 -3.11
CA VAL A 101 13.88 -5.51 -4.39
C VAL A 101 15.22 -4.82 -4.65
N THR A 102 16.23 -5.61 -4.99
CA THR A 102 17.61 -5.16 -5.31
C THR A 102 17.89 -5.12 -6.81
N MET A 103 17.06 -5.79 -7.63
CA MET A 103 17.24 -5.87 -9.08
C MET A 103 15.96 -5.42 -9.80
N PRO A 104 16.06 -4.50 -10.78
CA PRO A 104 17.25 -3.80 -11.30
C PRO A 104 18.00 -2.99 -10.24
N ALA A 105 19.27 -2.63 -10.49
CA ALA A 105 20.17 -2.03 -9.47
C ALA A 105 19.60 -0.74 -8.83
N ASN A 106 18.79 0.01 -9.58
CA ASN A 106 18.07 1.17 -9.08
C ASN A 106 16.90 0.83 -8.14
N GLY A 107 16.63 -0.45 -7.87
CA GLY A 107 15.59 -0.96 -6.98
C GLY A 107 14.17 -0.65 -7.43
N GLN A 108 13.99 -0.11 -8.64
CA GLN A 108 12.69 0.36 -9.14
C GLN A 108 11.97 -0.74 -9.91
N ARG A 109 10.64 -0.69 -9.89
CA ARG A 109 9.81 -1.58 -10.70
C ARG A 109 10.13 -1.38 -12.19
N PRO A 110 10.45 -2.43 -12.95
CA PRO A 110 10.56 -2.33 -14.40
C PRO A 110 9.27 -1.81 -15.03
N SER A 111 9.40 -1.08 -16.14
CA SER A 111 8.23 -0.66 -16.91
C SER A 111 7.47 -1.88 -17.44
N PHE A 112 6.14 -1.78 -17.45
CA PHE A 112 5.31 -2.77 -18.12
C PHE A 112 5.61 -2.83 -19.62
N THR A 113 5.45 -4.01 -20.22
CA THR A 113 5.48 -4.16 -21.68
C THR A 113 4.35 -3.35 -22.32
N PRO A 114 4.46 -2.96 -23.61
CA PRO A 114 3.39 -2.21 -24.29
C PRO A 114 2.02 -2.91 -24.20
N VAL A 115 1.99 -4.25 -24.30
CA VAL A 115 0.77 -5.06 -24.16
C VAL A 115 0.17 -4.93 -22.75
N ALA A 116 1.00 -5.04 -21.72
CA ALA A 116 0.54 -4.89 -20.34
C ALA A 116 0.10 -3.44 -20.04
N GLN A 117 0.78 -2.44 -20.60
CA GLN A 117 0.36 -1.04 -20.50
C GLN A 117 -1.03 -0.83 -21.11
N ALA A 118 -1.28 -1.36 -22.31
CA ALA A 118 -2.58 -1.28 -22.96
C ALA A 118 -3.69 -1.98 -22.14
N ARG A 119 -3.40 -3.17 -21.60
CA ARG A 119 -4.35 -3.89 -20.73
C ARG A 119 -4.68 -3.09 -19.47
N MET A 120 -3.68 -2.53 -18.79
CA MET A 120 -3.89 -1.72 -17.59
C MET A 120 -4.63 -0.42 -17.91
N ALA A 121 -4.35 0.22 -19.05
CA ALA A 121 -5.06 1.41 -19.50
C ALA A 121 -6.55 1.12 -19.72
N GLU A 122 -6.88 -0.01 -20.32
CA GLU A 122 -8.28 -0.41 -20.51
C GLU A 122 -8.96 -0.77 -19.18
N LEU A 123 -8.30 -1.56 -18.33
CA LEU A 123 -8.82 -1.91 -16.99
C LEU A 123 -9.16 -0.67 -16.16
N TYR A 124 -8.29 0.35 -16.17
CA TYR A 124 -8.47 1.56 -15.36
C TYR A 124 -9.27 2.68 -16.04
N LYS A 125 -9.75 2.48 -17.27
CA LYS A 125 -10.54 3.49 -18.00
C LYS A 125 -11.79 3.91 -17.25
N GLY A 126 -12.47 2.95 -16.61
CA GLY A 126 -13.67 3.19 -15.79
C GLY A 126 -13.38 3.64 -14.34
N TYR A 127 -12.19 3.36 -13.80
CA TYR A 127 -11.82 3.70 -12.41
C TYR A 127 -11.64 5.19 -12.16
N ARG A 128 -11.58 6.01 -13.21
CA ARG A 128 -11.55 7.48 -13.09
C ARG A 128 -12.92 8.11 -12.88
N ARG A 129 -13.99 7.31 -13.03
CA ARG A 129 -15.34 7.78 -12.75
C ARG A 129 -15.55 7.83 -11.24
N GLY A 130 -16.00 8.97 -10.73
CA GLY A 130 -16.40 9.09 -9.33
C GLY A 130 -17.60 8.18 -9.03
N ASN A 131 -17.68 7.68 -7.79
CA ASN A 131 -18.86 6.96 -7.33
C ASN A 131 -20.00 7.97 -7.15
N ASP A 132 -20.96 7.96 -8.08
CA ASP A 132 -22.19 8.76 -8.08
C ASP A 132 -23.42 7.96 -7.61
N GLY A 133 -23.19 6.77 -7.03
CA GLY A 133 -24.23 5.83 -6.62
C GLY A 133 -24.84 5.02 -7.78
N THR A 134 -24.41 5.24 -9.02
CA THR A 134 -24.96 4.55 -10.19
C THR A 134 -24.06 3.41 -10.69
N ALA A 135 -24.68 2.29 -11.05
CA ALA A 135 -24.01 1.14 -11.66
C ALA A 135 -23.80 1.38 -13.16
N TRP A 136 -22.96 2.36 -13.51
CA TRP A 136 -22.76 2.82 -14.90
C TRP A 136 -22.37 1.74 -15.91
N TRP A 137 -21.79 0.64 -15.45
CA TRP A 137 -21.39 -0.48 -16.31
C TRP A 137 -22.59 -1.26 -16.84
N LEU A 138 -23.78 -1.10 -16.25
CA LEU A 138 -25.02 -1.70 -16.76
C LEU A 138 -25.47 -1.09 -18.09
N ASP A 139 -25.05 0.16 -18.38
CA ASP A 139 -25.38 0.86 -19.62
C ASP A 139 -24.38 0.58 -20.76
N GLN A 140 -23.40 -0.30 -20.52
CA GLN A 140 -22.38 -0.68 -21.50
C GLN A 140 -22.61 -2.10 -22.01
N GLU A 141 -22.41 -2.30 -23.31
CA GLU A 141 -22.36 -3.66 -23.87
C GLU A 141 -21.02 -4.32 -23.54
N GLY A 142 -21.07 -5.57 -23.07
CA GLY A 142 -19.88 -6.39 -22.77
C GLY A 142 -19.64 -6.58 -21.27
N PRO A 143 -18.50 -7.20 -20.89
CA PRO A 143 -18.17 -7.46 -19.49
C PRO A 143 -17.94 -6.17 -18.70
N GLY A 144 -18.64 -6.02 -17.59
CA GLY A 144 -18.45 -4.95 -16.63
C GLY A 144 -17.13 -5.09 -15.86
N PRO A 145 -16.72 -4.04 -15.13
CA PRO A 145 -15.47 -4.01 -14.37
C PRO A 145 -15.38 -5.08 -13.26
N TYR A 146 -16.51 -5.71 -12.90
CA TYR A 146 -16.64 -6.69 -11.82
C TYR A 146 -16.90 -8.13 -12.29
N ASP A 147 -17.06 -8.36 -13.59
CA ASP A 147 -17.50 -9.66 -14.12
C ASP A 147 -16.38 -10.73 -14.16
N ASN A 148 -15.15 -10.36 -13.81
CA ASN A 148 -13.98 -11.26 -13.80
C ASN A 148 -13.15 -11.14 -12.50
N MET A 149 -13.82 -10.87 -11.38
CA MET A 149 -13.19 -10.91 -10.05
C MET A 149 -13.05 -12.33 -9.51
#